data_AF-A0A9P8FIJ7-F1
#
_entry.id   AF-A0A9P8FIJ7-F1
#
_cell.length_a   1.000
_cell.length_b   1.000
_cell.length_c   1.000
_cell.angle_alpha   90.00
_cell.angle_beta   90.00
_cell.angle_gamma   90.00
#
_symmetry.space_group_name_H-M   'P 1'
#
loop_
_entity.id
_entity.type
_entity.pdbx_description
1 polymer ?
#
loop_
_entity_poly.entity_id
_entity_poly.type
_entity_poly.pdbx_seq_one_letter_code
_entity_poly.pdbx_strand_id
1 'polypeptide(L)'
;MRLQKTASSFFQSRSVSGQSVRSAQSSPLPSPTVEKTGLLEPQPPLSPNPQSRPSSRLRNRSPPSPPSDVLSNRPTVDTLDPAVATSDDRKNRRRSWFGRSKSTESIERGPKAWVIGHPERRPYGLGRLTGGEQLLELWDETADCEVHLFPRTSDKGPSFRIDSALLASSKLLSELVVPFEMDFNTSTGEPHTPPMTPKSESRCQLFLPITLKSDMALSVPNNCQGLSSDEETLVTTRNLFAFLAGESLVATQESPTVFSVFIKVSESLKQFGFSNFDGSTFGEVATSSFDKYVDELGLADVRSSREKTIEAIALGERMRSIKLYNEAFTHASGKYDELLKSGSPKFRLISPISANRLGRAAMDLEKRTASVRHTLEDFDFPQLFSGFLNSKTVDERKEVDFDVLRDSFLATRKFVMSYYKIRFGSWPPKASKKNELETSGLNRLTAQV
;
A
#
# COMPACT_ATOMS: atom_id res chain seq x y z
N MET A 1 57.02 18.99 2.55
CA MET A 1 56.95 17.69 1.85
C MET A 1 56.31 17.90 0.49
N ARG A 2 57.15 17.95 -0.55
CA ARG A 2 56.80 17.98 -1.98
C ARG A 2 57.15 16.60 -2.52
N LEU A 3 56.35 16.06 -3.44
CA LEU A 3 56.85 15.44 -4.68
C LEU A 3 55.67 15.08 -5.60
N GLN A 4 55.66 15.75 -6.75
CA GLN A 4 54.95 15.37 -7.97
C GLN A 4 55.62 14.12 -8.58
N LYS A 5 54.88 13.34 -9.37
CA LYS A 5 55.50 12.51 -10.41
C LYS A 5 54.64 12.47 -11.68
N THR A 6 55.32 12.77 -12.77
CA THR A 6 54.91 12.97 -14.15
C THR A 6 54.76 11.66 -14.92
N ALA A 7 54.04 11.76 -16.05
CA ALA A 7 53.80 10.74 -17.06
C ALA A 7 55.04 10.40 -17.93
N SER A 8 54.97 9.26 -18.65
CA SER A 8 55.46 9.11 -20.03
C SER A 8 54.88 7.85 -20.69
N SER A 9 54.41 8.03 -21.92
CA SER A 9 53.98 7.04 -22.92
C SER A 9 55.14 6.66 -23.88
N PHE A 10 54.84 5.89 -24.95
CA PHE A 10 55.64 5.42 -26.12
C PHE A 10 56.26 4.01 -26.00
N PHE A 11 56.26 3.05 -26.98
CA PHE A 11 56.07 2.94 -28.44
C PHE A 11 55.27 1.63 -28.76
N GLN A 12 54.32 1.51 -29.70
CA GLN A 12 54.31 1.52 -31.19
C GLN A 12 54.57 0.16 -31.89
N SER A 13 53.47 -0.38 -32.45
CA SER A 13 53.23 -0.97 -33.78
C SER A 13 54.33 -1.70 -34.59
N ARG A 14 53.96 -2.85 -35.18
CA ARG A 14 54.21 -3.15 -36.61
C ARG A 14 53.24 -4.20 -37.18
N SER A 15 52.81 -3.92 -38.40
CA SER A 15 51.84 -4.61 -39.27
C SER A 15 52.53 -5.38 -40.41
N VAL A 16 51.71 -5.83 -41.38
CA VAL A 16 52.00 -6.21 -42.80
C VAL A 16 52.09 -7.73 -43.02
N SER A 17 51.50 -8.40 -44.03
CA SER A 17 50.41 -8.23 -45.02
C SER A 17 50.47 -9.45 -45.97
N GLY A 18 49.41 -9.80 -46.72
CA GLY A 18 49.56 -10.62 -47.94
C GLY A 18 48.27 -11.22 -48.51
N GLN A 19 47.78 -10.67 -49.62
CA GLN A 19 46.60 -11.07 -50.42
C GLN A 19 46.90 -12.17 -51.45
N SER A 20 45.85 -12.81 -52.00
CA SER A 20 45.51 -12.96 -53.45
C SER A 20 44.59 -14.19 -53.68
N VAL A 21 43.28 -14.05 -53.96
CA VAL A 21 42.55 -13.95 -55.26
C VAL A 21 42.74 -15.11 -56.26
N ARG A 22 41.63 -15.81 -56.60
CA ARG A 22 41.21 -16.16 -57.98
C ARG A 22 39.79 -16.78 -58.05
N SER A 23 39.09 -16.47 -59.13
CA SER A 23 37.67 -16.76 -59.44
C SER A 23 37.47 -17.88 -60.48
N ALA A 24 36.24 -18.41 -60.54
CA ALA A 24 35.35 -18.56 -61.71
C ALA A 24 34.87 -19.97 -62.17
N GLN A 25 33.52 -20.06 -62.33
CA GLN A 25 32.67 -20.84 -63.28
C GLN A 25 32.53 -22.37 -63.05
N SER A 26 31.38 -23.06 -63.24
CA SER A 26 30.22 -22.92 -64.15
C SER A 26 29.00 -23.79 -63.71
N SER A 27 27.76 -23.39 -64.07
CA SER A 27 26.51 -24.22 -64.07
C SER A 27 26.30 -24.96 -65.42
N PRO A 28 25.37 -25.94 -65.63
CA PRO A 28 23.90 -25.70 -65.76
C PRO A 28 22.90 -26.85 -65.34
N LEU A 29 21.59 -26.55 -65.36
CA LEU A 29 20.35 -27.38 -65.19
C LEU A 29 19.97 -28.18 -66.50
N PRO A 30 18.95 -29.12 -66.60
CA PRO A 30 17.55 -29.05 -66.09
C PRO A 30 16.78 -30.37 -65.69
N SER A 31 15.52 -30.21 -65.23
CA SER A 31 14.47 -31.13 -64.67
C SER A 31 13.82 -32.17 -65.66
N PRO A 32 12.78 -33.05 -65.38
CA PRO A 32 11.55 -32.87 -64.55
C PRO A 32 10.86 -34.09 -63.82
N THR A 33 9.93 -33.76 -62.89
CA THR A 33 8.59 -34.33 -62.49
C THR A 33 8.28 -35.84 -62.34
N VAL A 34 7.63 -36.25 -61.21
CA VAL A 34 6.31 -36.95 -61.11
C VAL A 34 5.92 -37.23 -59.63
N GLU A 35 4.62 -37.08 -59.34
CA GLU A 35 3.85 -37.19 -58.09
C GLU A 35 3.75 -38.60 -57.46
N LYS A 36 3.51 -38.72 -56.14
CA LYS A 36 2.23 -39.16 -55.53
C LYS A 36 2.29 -39.41 -54.00
N THR A 37 1.39 -38.73 -53.28
CA THR A 37 0.55 -39.15 -52.13
C THR A 37 1.08 -40.10 -51.04
N GLY A 38 0.93 -39.69 -49.76
CA GLY A 38 0.79 -40.63 -48.63
C GLY A 38 0.90 -39.99 -47.24
N LEU A 39 -0.22 -39.96 -46.52
CA LEU A 39 -0.43 -39.48 -45.14
C LEU A 39 0.64 -39.86 -44.11
N LEU A 40 1.00 -38.92 -43.22
CA LEU A 40 1.67 -39.21 -41.94
C LEU A 40 1.04 -38.45 -40.77
N GLU A 41 0.87 -39.20 -39.70
CA GLU A 41 0.26 -38.98 -38.39
C GLU A 41 1.10 -38.04 -37.48
N PRO A 42 0.49 -37.29 -36.54
CA PRO A 42 1.23 -36.33 -35.71
C PRO A 42 1.97 -36.98 -34.53
N GLN A 43 3.25 -36.61 -34.36
CA GLN A 43 4.05 -36.94 -33.18
C GLN A 43 3.64 -36.11 -31.94
N PRO A 44 3.76 -36.67 -30.71
CA PRO A 44 3.44 -35.95 -29.47
C PRO A 44 4.57 -35.00 -29.01
N PRO A 45 4.25 -33.92 -28.29
CA PRO A 45 5.23 -32.92 -27.87
C PRO A 45 6.07 -33.35 -26.66
N LEU A 46 7.35 -32.93 -26.72
CA LEU A 46 8.38 -33.07 -25.70
C LEU A 46 8.02 -32.37 -24.38
N SER A 47 8.32 -33.03 -23.26
CA SER A 47 8.13 -32.53 -21.89
C SER A 47 9.15 -31.43 -21.51
N PRO A 48 8.77 -30.43 -20.69
CA PRO A 48 9.69 -29.38 -20.25
C PRO A 48 10.50 -29.78 -19.01
N ASN A 49 11.81 -29.52 -19.08
CA ASN A 49 12.82 -29.74 -18.04
C ASN A 49 12.68 -28.69 -16.90
N PRO A 50 12.76 -29.06 -15.60
CA PRO A 50 12.57 -28.14 -14.49
C PRO A 50 13.91 -27.68 -13.88
N GLN A 51 14.52 -26.62 -14.41
CA GLN A 51 15.64 -25.95 -13.73
C GLN A 51 15.57 -24.44 -13.93
N SER A 52 15.00 -23.75 -12.93
CA SER A 52 15.25 -22.33 -12.63
C SER A 52 14.75 -22.02 -11.22
N ARG A 53 15.60 -22.24 -10.21
CA ARG A 53 15.43 -21.69 -8.85
C ARG A 53 16.32 -20.44 -8.73
N PRO A 54 15.82 -19.29 -8.29
CA PRO A 54 16.67 -18.18 -7.87
C PRO A 54 17.07 -18.34 -6.39
N SER A 55 18.37 -18.38 -6.16
CA SER A 55 19.02 -18.43 -4.84
C SER A 55 19.08 -17.02 -4.24
N SER A 56 18.28 -16.71 -3.22
CA SER A 56 18.47 -15.51 -2.39
C SER A 56 19.13 -15.90 -1.06
N ARG A 57 20.36 -15.39 -0.88
CA ARG A 57 21.13 -15.49 0.36
C ARG A 57 20.43 -14.67 1.47
N LEU A 58 20.04 -15.33 2.54
CA LEU A 58 19.62 -14.71 3.79
C LEU A 58 20.87 -14.10 4.47
N ARG A 59 20.90 -12.77 4.62
CA ARG A 59 21.77 -12.10 5.60
C ARG A 59 21.01 -12.01 6.92
N ASN A 60 21.50 -12.74 7.92
CA ASN A 60 21.15 -12.54 9.32
C ASN A 60 21.47 -11.09 9.73
N ARG A 61 20.45 -10.32 10.10
CA ARG A 61 20.60 -9.14 10.95
C ARG A 61 19.41 -9.11 11.91
N SER A 62 19.72 -9.35 13.18
CA SER A 62 18.77 -9.23 14.28
C SER A 62 18.27 -7.78 14.41
N PRO A 63 16.99 -7.55 14.73
CA PRO A 63 16.50 -6.23 15.13
C PRO A 63 17.01 -5.86 16.54
N PRO A 64 17.30 -4.58 16.83
CA PRO A 64 17.59 -4.13 18.19
C PRO A 64 16.31 -4.04 19.03
N SER A 65 16.38 -4.50 20.27
CA SER A 65 15.33 -4.35 21.29
C SER A 65 15.17 -2.89 21.73
N PRO A 66 13.96 -2.43 22.07
CA PRO A 66 13.76 -1.09 22.63
C PRO A 66 14.22 -1.01 24.10
N PRO A 67 14.67 0.18 24.57
CA PRO A 67 15.11 0.36 25.95
C PRO A 67 13.91 0.36 26.91
N SER A 68 14.10 -0.28 28.06
CA SER A 68 13.18 -0.23 29.19
C SER A 68 13.44 1.07 29.95
N ASP A 69 12.46 1.97 29.96
CA ASP A 69 12.55 3.21 30.72
C ASP A 69 12.27 3.00 32.22
N VAL A 70 13.01 3.80 32.96
CA VAL A 70 13.27 3.78 34.39
C VAL A 70 12.06 4.30 35.16
N LEU A 71 11.62 3.51 36.16
CA LEU A 71 10.77 3.97 37.26
C LEU A 71 11.62 4.76 38.28
N SER A 72 11.27 6.02 38.55
CA SER A 72 11.49 6.60 39.87
C SER A 72 10.66 7.84 40.20
N ASN A 73 10.24 7.84 41.47
CA ASN A 73 9.73 8.91 42.35
C ASN A 73 8.24 9.28 42.30
N ARG A 74 7.54 9.58 43.40
CA ARG A 74 7.50 9.25 44.86
C ARG A 74 6.20 9.95 45.40
N PRO A 75 5.96 10.07 46.72
CA PRO A 75 4.88 9.45 47.51
C PRO A 75 3.62 10.34 47.71
N THR A 76 2.54 9.80 48.29
CA THR A 76 1.97 10.20 49.60
C THR A 76 0.52 9.73 49.83
N VAL A 77 0.23 9.48 51.11
CA VAL A 77 -1.07 9.44 51.80
C VAL A 77 -1.79 8.08 51.89
N ASP A 78 -1.53 7.44 53.04
CA ASP A 78 -2.42 6.55 53.78
C ASP A 78 -3.82 7.17 53.97
N THR A 79 -4.89 6.40 53.83
CA THR A 79 -6.02 6.37 54.78
C THR A 79 -6.83 5.10 54.55
N LEU A 80 -7.03 4.36 55.64
CA LEU A 80 -7.79 3.12 55.77
C LEU A 80 -9.31 3.38 55.91
N ASP A 81 -10.07 2.32 55.62
CA ASP A 81 -11.48 2.02 55.95
C ASP A 81 -12.58 2.60 55.05
N PRO A 82 -13.61 1.78 54.76
CA PRO A 82 -14.76 1.83 55.65
C PRO A 82 -15.33 0.48 56.09
N ALA A 83 -15.94 0.56 57.28
CA ALA A 83 -16.66 -0.45 58.00
C ALA A 83 -18.06 -0.76 57.42
N VAL A 84 -18.60 -1.83 57.99
CA VAL A 84 -19.81 -2.61 57.69
C VAL A 84 -21.15 -1.91 58.04
N ALA A 85 -22.21 -2.40 57.38
CA ALA A 85 -23.65 -2.38 57.69
C ALA A 85 -24.44 -1.14 57.22
N THR A 86 -25.52 -1.31 56.45
CA THR A 86 -26.79 -1.85 56.94
C THR A 86 -27.73 -2.08 55.75
N SER A 87 -28.50 -3.16 55.82
CA SER A 87 -29.70 -3.39 55.04
C SER A 87 -30.81 -2.48 55.55
N ASP A 88 -31.55 -1.83 54.65
CA ASP A 88 -32.99 -1.73 54.87
C ASP A 88 -33.79 -1.53 53.59
N ASP A 89 -34.99 -2.07 53.69
CA ASP A 89 -35.89 -2.53 52.65
C ASP A 89 -36.93 -1.46 52.31
N ARG A 90 -37.69 -1.70 51.23
CA ARG A 90 -39.05 -1.19 50.92
C ARG A 90 -39.28 -0.07 49.89
N LYS A 91 -39.89 -0.55 48.81
CA LYS A 91 -41.25 -0.24 48.30
C LYS A 91 -41.46 0.89 47.28
N ASN A 92 -41.98 0.40 46.14
CA ASN A 92 -43.12 0.92 45.37
C ASN A 92 -43.04 2.33 44.76
N ARG A 93 -43.03 2.37 43.43
CA ARG A 93 -44.27 2.62 42.67
C ARG A 93 -44.12 2.36 41.18
N ARG A 94 -44.88 1.38 40.68
CA ARG A 94 -45.37 1.39 39.30
C ARG A 94 -46.31 2.59 39.13
N ARG A 95 -46.05 3.42 38.13
CA ARG A 95 -47.06 4.20 37.40
C ARG A 95 -46.69 4.24 35.92
N SER A 96 -47.38 3.43 35.14
CA SER A 96 -47.60 3.65 33.71
C SER A 96 -48.60 4.80 33.52
N TRP A 97 -48.35 5.72 32.59
CA TRP A 97 -49.26 5.99 31.47
C TRP A 97 -48.64 7.05 30.53
N PHE A 98 -48.71 6.76 29.23
CA PHE A 98 -48.50 7.60 28.05
C PHE A 98 -48.52 9.13 28.25
N GLY A 99 -47.48 9.78 27.73
CA GLY A 99 -47.42 11.22 27.50
C GLY A 99 -46.52 11.51 26.29
N ARG A 100 -47.16 11.75 25.14
CA ARG A 100 -46.54 12.14 23.87
C ARG A 100 -45.90 13.53 24.00
N SER A 101 -44.57 13.61 23.88
CA SER A 101 -43.89 14.78 23.35
C SER A 101 -42.80 14.32 22.40
N LYS A 102 -43.04 14.54 21.10
CA LYS A 102 -42.03 14.52 20.04
C LYS A 102 -41.02 15.60 20.40
N SER A 103 -39.98 15.28 21.16
CA SER A 103 -38.72 16.02 21.08
C SER A 103 -38.00 15.43 19.88
N THR A 104 -38.01 16.17 18.78
CA THR A 104 -37.09 15.96 17.67
C THR A 104 -35.69 16.07 18.27
N GLU A 105 -35.10 14.94 18.67
CA GLU A 105 -33.66 14.87 18.90
C GLU A 105 -33.03 15.25 17.56
N SER A 106 -32.58 16.49 17.47
CA SER A 106 -31.64 16.92 16.47
C SER A 106 -30.36 16.14 16.76
N ILE A 107 -30.22 14.97 16.13
CA ILE A 107 -28.93 14.30 15.96
C ILE A 107 -27.98 15.40 15.51
N GLU A 108 -26.99 15.74 16.34
CA GLU A 108 -26.02 16.79 16.05
C GLU A 108 -25.40 16.49 14.69
N ARG A 109 -25.85 17.23 13.68
CA ARG A 109 -25.42 17.04 12.30
C ARG A 109 -24.00 17.57 12.21
N GLY A 110 -23.06 16.66 12.03
CA GLY A 110 -21.68 17.01 11.70
C GLY A 110 -21.61 17.92 10.47
N PRO A 111 -20.47 18.61 10.27
CA PRO A 111 -20.31 19.57 9.20
C PRO A 111 -20.48 18.91 7.81
N LYS A 112 -20.85 19.72 6.81
CA LYS A 112 -21.00 19.27 5.42
C LYS A 112 -19.69 18.68 4.85
N ALA A 113 -18.56 19.28 5.22
CA ALA A 113 -17.21 18.85 4.88
C ALA A 113 -16.27 19.08 6.08
N TRP A 114 -15.24 18.25 6.23
CA TRP A 114 -14.26 18.35 7.31
C TRP A 114 -12.88 17.84 6.90
N VAL A 115 -11.84 18.32 7.59
CA VAL A 115 -10.46 17.86 7.35
C VAL A 115 -10.27 16.45 7.94
N ILE A 116 -9.68 15.55 7.15
CA ILE A 116 -9.41 14.15 7.51
C ILE A 116 -8.22 14.05 8.46
N GLY A 117 -8.22 13.02 9.31
CA GLY A 117 -7.13 12.75 10.26
C GLY A 117 -7.26 13.54 11.56
N HIS A 118 -8.15 14.53 11.63
CA HIS A 118 -8.42 15.27 12.86
C HIS A 118 -9.48 14.56 13.72
N PRO A 119 -9.24 14.33 15.03
CA PRO A 119 -10.17 13.60 15.89
C PRO A 119 -11.55 14.29 16.00
N GLU A 120 -11.58 15.62 15.99
CA GLU A 120 -12.80 16.42 16.15
C GLU A 120 -13.54 16.75 14.84
N ARG A 121 -13.16 16.13 13.70
CA ARG A 121 -13.74 16.43 12.37
C ARG A 121 -13.86 17.93 12.11
N ARG A 122 -12.73 18.63 12.21
CA ARG A 122 -12.65 20.09 12.05
C ARG A 122 -13.41 20.53 10.78
N PRO A 123 -14.48 21.33 10.89
CA PRO A 123 -15.27 21.76 9.74
C PRO A 123 -14.40 22.45 8.69
N TYR A 124 -14.64 22.13 7.42
CA TYR A 124 -13.98 22.75 6.28
C TYR A 124 -14.94 23.71 5.57
N GLY A 125 -14.51 24.95 5.37
CA GLY A 125 -15.31 26.01 4.75
C GLY A 125 -15.30 25.91 3.23
N LEU A 126 -16.42 25.51 2.63
CA LEU A 126 -16.55 25.35 1.17
C LEU A 126 -16.70 26.67 0.40
N GLY A 127 -17.02 27.77 1.08
CA GLY A 127 -17.40 29.05 0.46
C GLY A 127 -16.38 29.58 -0.55
N ARG A 128 -15.07 29.52 -0.23
CA ARG A 128 -13.99 29.95 -1.13
C ARG A 128 -13.92 29.09 -2.39
N LEU A 129 -14.03 27.78 -2.21
CA LEU A 129 -13.98 26.81 -3.30
C LEU A 129 -15.17 26.96 -4.26
N THR A 130 -16.39 27.12 -3.72
CA THR A 130 -17.59 27.36 -4.53
C THR A 130 -17.62 28.75 -5.16
N GLY A 131 -17.07 29.74 -4.45
CA GLY A 131 -16.95 31.12 -4.92
C GLY A 131 -15.96 31.28 -6.07
N GLY A 132 -15.04 30.33 -6.27
CA GLY A 132 -13.92 30.49 -7.21
C GLY A 132 -12.86 31.46 -6.70
N GLU A 133 -12.76 31.60 -5.39
CA GLU A 133 -11.68 32.35 -4.75
C GLU A 133 -10.42 31.49 -4.65
N GLN A 134 -9.28 32.14 -4.42
CA GLN A 134 -8.01 31.47 -4.15
C GLN A 134 -8.07 30.68 -2.85
N LEU A 135 -7.59 29.43 -2.87
CA LEU A 135 -7.39 28.62 -1.67
C LEU A 135 -5.96 28.77 -1.18
N LEU A 136 -5.78 29.47 -0.06
CA LEU A 136 -4.47 29.78 0.51
C LEU A 136 -3.62 28.54 0.85
N GLU A 137 -4.27 27.44 1.23
CA GLU A 137 -3.61 26.15 1.51
C GLU A 137 -3.05 25.46 0.25
N LEU A 138 -3.49 25.86 -0.95
CA LEU A 138 -2.99 25.36 -2.23
C LEU A 138 -2.47 26.52 -3.09
N TRP A 139 -1.99 27.58 -2.44
CA TRP A 139 -1.45 28.76 -3.08
C TRP A 139 0.01 28.94 -2.70
N ASP A 140 0.90 28.34 -3.50
CA ASP A 140 2.34 28.53 -3.38
C ASP A 140 2.78 29.75 -4.20
N GLU A 141 3.22 30.80 -3.51
CA GLU A 141 3.68 32.04 -4.15
C GLU A 141 4.93 31.87 -5.02
N THR A 142 5.71 30.82 -4.75
CA THR A 142 6.93 30.50 -5.50
C THR A 142 6.67 29.65 -6.73
N ALA A 143 5.45 29.14 -6.88
CA ALA A 143 5.12 28.21 -7.94
C ALA A 143 4.70 28.89 -9.26
N ASP A 144 4.80 28.13 -10.35
CA ASP A 144 4.73 28.60 -11.73
C ASP A 144 3.40 28.29 -12.43
N CYS A 145 2.56 27.40 -11.90
CA CYS A 145 1.30 26.99 -12.52
C CYS A 145 0.07 27.49 -11.76
N GLU A 146 -0.80 28.25 -12.43
CA GLU A 146 -2.11 28.65 -11.93
C GLU A 146 -3.19 27.68 -12.40
N VAL A 147 -3.98 27.14 -11.48
CA VAL A 147 -5.04 26.17 -11.78
C VAL A 147 -6.41 26.81 -11.67
N HIS A 148 -7.17 26.77 -12.75
CA HIS A 148 -8.54 27.26 -12.83
C HIS A 148 -9.53 26.10 -12.79
N LEU A 149 -10.41 26.10 -11.78
CA LEU A 149 -11.51 25.14 -11.67
C LEU A 149 -12.72 25.52 -12.51
N PHE A 150 -12.87 26.81 -12.83
CA PHE A 150 -14.01 27.33 -13.57
C PHE A 150 -13.59 27.71 -15.00
N PRO A 151 -14.51 27.65 -15.98
CA PRO A 151 -14.22 28.07 -17.34
C PRO A 151 -13.78 29.55 -17.41
N ARG A 152 -13.01 29.90 -18.45
CA ARG A 152 -12.60 31.29 -18.72
C ARG A 152 -13.75 32.28 -18.80
N THR A 153 -14.94 31.82 -19.19
CA THR A 153 -16.16 32.63 -19.33
C THR A 153 -16.84 32.97 -18.00
N SER A 154 -16.36 32.42 -16.88
CA SER A 154 -17.01 32.58 -15.57
C SER A 154 -16.56 33.84 -14.80
N ASP A 155 -15.63 34.62 -15.34
CA ASP A 155 -14.96 35.76 -14.68
C ASP A 155 -14.30 35.43 -13.33
N LYS A 156 -14.13 34.13 -13.01
CA LYS A 156 -13.46 33.65 -11.81
C LYS A 156 -11.95 33.50 -12.07
N GLY A 157 -11.18 33.94 -11.09
CA GLY A 157 -9.72 33.84 -11.11
C GLY A 157 -9.20 32.40 -10.91
N PRO A 158 -7.87 32.23 -10.84
CA PRO A 158 -7.26 30.95 -10.51
C PRO A 158 -7.62 30.54 -9.08
N SER A 159 -7.89 29.25 -8.89
CA SER A 159 -8.25 28.69 -7.57
C SER A 159 -7.01 28.24 -6.80
N PHE A 160 -6.00 27.70 -7.48
CA PHE A 160 -4.75 27.19 -6.89
C PHE A 160 -3.53 27.78 -7.60
N ARG A 161 -2.39 27.75 -6.91
CA ARG A 161 -1.08 28.01 -7.50
C ARG A 161 -0.10 26.93 -7.02
N ILE A 162 0.41 26.13 -7.95
CA ILE A 162 1.17 24.91 -7.67
C ILE A 162 2.38 24.79 -8.60
N ASP A 163 3.37 23.99 -8.19
CA ASP A 163 4.52 23.68 -9.04
C ASP A 163 4.08 22.78 -10.21
N SER A 164 4.36 23.19 -11.44
CA SER A 164 4.04 22.45 -12.65
C SER A 164 4.66 21.04 -12.66
N ALA A 165 5.74 20.80 -11.91
CA ALA A 165 6.34 19.48 -11.71
C ALA A 165 5.37 18.47 -11.06
N LEU A 166 4.39 18.93 -10.27
CA LEU A 166 3.35 18.06 -9.71
C LEU A 166 2.48 17.40 -10.79
N LEU A 167 2.42 18.00 -11.99
CA LEU A 167 1.65 17.53 -13.13
C LEU A 167 2.43 16.59 -14.06
N ALA A 168 3.75 16.47 -13.88
CA ALA A 168 4.64 15.82 -14.86
C ALA A 168 4.29 14.35 -15.17
N SER A 169 3.64 13.64 -14.24
CA SER A 169 3.19 12.26 -14.45
C SER A 169 1.82 12.15 -15.13
N SER A 170 1.12 13.27 -15.32
CA SER A 170 -0.15 13.34 -16.06
C SER A 170 0.09 13.88 -17.46
N LYS A 171 0.05 13.00 -18.46
CA LYS A 171 0.12 13.42 -19.86
C LYS A 171 -1.07 14.31 -20.24
N LEU A 172 -2.27 13.97 -19.75
CA LEU A 172 -3.48 14.71 -20.08
C LEU A 172 -3.47 16.14 -19.53
N LEU A 173 -3.10 16.33 -18.26
CA LEU A 173 -3.06 17.69 -17.69
C LEU A 173 -1.90 18.48 -18.28
N SER A 174 -0.74 17.86 -18.51
CA SER A 174 0.41 18.53 -19.13
C SER A 174 0.09 19.07 -20.54
N GLU A 175 -0.74 18.37 -21.33
CA GLU A 175 -1.20 18.84 -22.64
C GLU A 175 -2.20 20.00 -22.57
N LEU A 176 -2.88 20.18 -21.44
CA LEU A 176 -3.85 21.26 -21.20
C LEU A 176 -3.19 22.51 -20.59
N VAL A 177 -1.94 22.42 -20.18
CA VAL A 177 -1.19 23.57 -19.68
C VAL A 177 -0.90 24.53 -20.84
N VAL A 178 -1.27 25.79 -20.66
CA VAL A 178 -0.99 26.87 -21.61
C VAL A 178 0.00 27.86 -21.01
N PRO A 179 0.91 28.45 -21.80
CA PRO A 179 1.74 29.56 -21.33
C PRO A 179 0.87 30.71 -20.83
N PHE A 180 1.28 31.34 -19.73
CA PHE A 180 0.69 32.59 -19.29
C PHE A 180 1.26 33.72 -20.14
N GLU A 181 0.49 34.22 -21.10
CA GLU A 181 0.85 35.41 -21.86
C GLU A 181 0.53 36.66 -21.01
N MET A 182 1.56 37.40 -20.60
CA MET A 182 1.38 38.76 -20.11
C MET A 182 1.18 39.68 -21.31
N ASP A 183 -0.02 40.22 -21.48
CA ASP A 183 -0.29 41.34 -22.38
C ASP A 183 0.45 42.60 -21.87
N PHE A 184 1.74 42.74 -22.18
CA PHE A 184 2.47 43.99 -21.98
C PHE A 184 2.05 45.00 -23.07
N ASN A 185 0.88 45.62 -22.93
CA ASN A 185 0.47 46.74 -23.77
C ASN A 185 -0.04 47.93 -22.95
N THR A 186 0.91 48.70 -22.44
CA THR A 186 0.92 50.16 -22.18
C THR A 186 2.31 50.44 -21.60
N SER A 187 3.19 51.32 -22.08
CA SER A 187 3.06 52.53 -22.87
C SER A 187 4.45 53.00 -23.34
N THR A 188 4.51 53.58 -24.55
CA THR A 188 5.39 54.69 -24.97
C THR A 188 6.91 54.46 -24.97
N GLY A 189 7.52 54.61 -26.15
CA GLY A 189 8.88 54.18 -26.45
C GLY A 189 10.03 54.95 -25.78
N GLU A 190 11.13 54.22 -25.61
CA GLU A 190 12.49 54.67 -25.88
C GLU A 190 13.39 53.43 -26.13
N PRO A 191 14.43 53.50 -26.98
CA PRO A 191 15.19 52.33 -27.39
C PRO A 191 16.53 52.23 -26.68
N HIS A 192 16.64 51.61 -25.50
CA HIS A 192 17.97 51.33 -24.92
C HIS A 192 18.09 50.01 -24.14
N THR A 193 19.09 49.23 -24.60
CA THR A 193 19.83 48.13 -23.95
C THR A 193 19.14 46.78 -23.67
N PRO A 194 19.68 45.65 -24.19
CA PRO A 194 19.20 44.32 -23.84
C PRO A 194 19.64 43.96 -22.41
N PRO A 195 18.73 43.52 -21.52
CA PRO A 195 19.14 42.91 -20.27
C PRO A 195 19.73 41.52 -20.56
N MET A 196 21.03 41.34 -20.31
CA MET A 196 21.64 40.01 -20.20
C MET A 196 21.15 39.34 -18.90
N THR A 197 19.93 38.81 -18.91
CA THR A 197 19.49 37.61 -18.17
C THR A 197 18.01 37.35 -18.48
N PRO A 198 17.65 36.32 -19.25
CA PRO A 198 16.28 35.82 -19.26
C PRO A 198 16.15 34.83 -18.11
N LYS A 199 15.68 35.28 -16.95
CA LYS A 199 14.89 34.42 -16.06
C LYS A 199 13.46 34.94 -16.10
N SER A 200 12.84 34.82 -17.28
CA SER A 200 11.40 34.81 -17.34
C SER A 200 11.00 33.47 -16.73
N GLU A 201 10.59 33.48 -15.46
CA GLU A 201 9.82 32.38 -14.88
C GLU A 201 8.55 32.26 -15.73
N SER A 202 8.57 31.36 -16.71
CA SER A 202 7.47 31.13 -17.63
C SER A 202 6.30 30.58 -16.83
N ARG A 203 5.45 31.46 -16.31
CA ARG A 203 4.21 31.06 -15.66
C ARG A 203 3.32 30.36 -16.68
N CYS A 204 2.52 29.43 -16.20
CA CYS A 204 1.58 28.70 -17.02
C CYS A 204 0.22 28.60 -16.32
N GLN A 205 -0.81 28.31 -17.10
CA GLN A 205 -2.17 28.16 -16.61
C GLN A 205 -2.73 26.81 -17.02
N LEU A 206 -3.51 26.21 -16.14
CA LEU A 206 -4.23 24.98 -16.39
C LEU A 206 -5.73 25.21 -16.15
N PHE A 207 -6.54 25.04 -17.19
CA PHE A 207 -7.99 25.06 -17.09
C PHE A 207 -8.50 23.62 -16.98
N LEU A 208 -9.09 23.28 -15.84
CA LEU A 208 -9.54 21.92 -15.58
C LEU A 208 -10.75 21.58 -16.44
N PRO A 209 -10.76 20.43 -17.14
CA PRO A 209 -11.88 19.97 -17.94
C PRO A 209 -12.95 19.34 -17.04
N ILE A 210 -13.44 20.08 -16.05
CA ILE A 210 -14.53 19.64 -15.17
C ILE A 210 -15.86 20.24 -15.63
N THR A 211 -16.89 19.41 -15.72
CA THR A 211 -18.23 19.87 -16.11
C THR A 211 -19.04 20.20 -14.87
N LEU A 212 -19.33 21.48 -14.66
CA LEU A 212 -20.19 21.95 -13.57
C LEU A 212 -21.59 22.21 -14.13
N LYS A 213 -22.62 21.64 -13.50
CA LYS A 213 -24.03 21.78 -13.93
C LYS A 213 -24.53 23.22 -13.82
N SER A 214 -23.92 24.00 -12.93
CA SER A 214 -24.20 25.41 -12.69
C SER A 214 -24.05 26.31 -13.93
N ASP A 215 -23.32 25.86 -14.96
CA ASP A 215 -23.15 26.61 -16.22
C ASP A 215 -24.42 26.63 -17.09
N MET A 216 -25.46 25.85 -16.76
CA MET A 216 -26.63 25.64 -17.63
C MET A 216 -28.00 25.86 -16.95
N ALA A 217 -28.09 26.18 -15.66
CA ALA A 217 -29.40 26.37 -15.01
C ALA A 217 -29.38 27.31 -13.80
N LEU A 218 -30.25 28.32 -13.85
CA LEU A 218 -30.77 29.03 -12.68
C LEU A 218 -31.38 27.99 -11.72
N SER A 219 -30.72 27.65 -10.62
CA SER A 219 -31.21 26.64 -9.69
C SER A 219 -31.96 27.26 -8.51
N VAL A 220 -33.23 26.86 -8.41
CA VAL A 220 -34.12 27.00 -7.24
C VAL A 220 -33.43 26.40 -6.01
N PRO A 221 -33.53 27.01 -4.81
CA PRO A 221 -32.91 26.47 -3.61
C PRO A 221 -33.58 25.15 -3.25
N ASN A 222 -32.94 24.04 -3.63
CA ASN A 222 -33.39 22.71 -3.25
C ASN A 222 -32.95 22.47 -1.81
N ASN A 223 -33.89 22.10 -0.96
CA ASN A 223 -33.69 21.88 0.48
C ASN A 223 -32.91 20.59 0.79
N CYS A 224 -31.97 20.20 -0.09
CA CYS A 224 -31.19 18.99 -0.01
C CYS A 224 -30.06 19.17 1.00
N GLN A 225 -29.99 18.24 1.96
CA GLN A 225 -29.20 18.36 3.19
C GLN A 225 -27.71 17.99 3.03
N GLY A 226 -27.21 17.84 1.80
CA GLY A 226 -25.83 17.50 1.45
C GLY A 226 -25.20 18.48 0.46
N LEU A 227 -23.95 18.22 0.06
CA LEU A 227 -23.30 18.97 -1.01
C LEU A 227 -24.04 18.72 -2.34
N SER A 228 -24.06 19.72 -3.21
CA SER A 228 -24.46 19.53 -4.60
C SER A 228 -23.44 18.67 -5.35
N SER A 229 -23.85 18.10 -6.49
CA SER A 229 -22.98 17.34 -7.39
C SER A 229 -21.75 18.15 -7.83
N ASP A 230 -21.91 19.46 -8.02
CA ASP A 230 -20.84 20.36 -8.42
C ASP A 230 -19.89 20.61 -7.25
N GLU A 231 -20.42 20.81 -6.04
CA GLU A 231 -19.61 20.97 -4.82
C GLU A 231 -18.77 19.71 -4.52
N GLU A 232 -19.34 18.51 -4.68
CA GLU A 232 -18.58 17.24 -4.53
C GLU A 232 -17.48 17.11 -5.59
N THR A 233 -17.74 17.57 -6.82
CA THR A 233 -16.74 17.58 -7.90
C THR A 233 -15.60 18.53 -7.54
N LEU A 234 -15.92 19.74 -7.09
CA LEU A 234 -14.92 20.73 -6.66
C LEU A 234 -14.07 20.21 -5.49
N VAL A 235 -14.70 19.59 -4.48
CA VAL A 235 -13.96 18.99 -3.34
C VAL A 235 -13.06 17.85 -3.81
N THR A 236 -13.54 17.01 -4.72
CA THR A 236 -12.74 15.91 -5.29
C THR A 236 -11.53 16.44 -6.06
N THR A 237 -11.73 17.46 -6.92
CA THR A 237 -10.63 18.10 -7.64
C THR A 237 -9.66 18.80 -6.68
N ARG A 238 -10.14 19.53 -5.67
CA ARG A 238 -9.29 20.11 -4.62
C ARG A 238 -8.47 19.04 -3.91
N ASN A 239 -9.07 17.92 -3.54
CA ASN A 239 -8.37 16.82 -2.89
C ASN A 239 -7.30 16.16 -3.76
N LEU A 240 -7.47 16.13 -5.09
CA LEU A 240 -6.41 15.66 -6.00
C LEU A 240 -5.17 16.56 -5.89
N PHE A 241 -5.33 17.87 -5.96
CA PHE A 241 -4.21 18.81 -5.88
C PHE A 241 -3.61 18.87 -4.48
N ALA A 242 -4.44 18.86 -3.44
CA ALA A 242 -3.98 18.74 -2.06
C ALA A 242 -3.19 17.44 -1.84
N PHE A 243 -3.67 16.32 -2.38
CA PHE A 243 -2.92 15.07 -2.37
C PHE A 243 -1.56 15.21 -3.06
N LEU A 244 -1.48 15.78 -4.27
CA LEU A 244 -0.20 15.93 -4.98
C LEU A 244 0.78 16.86 -4.25
N ALA A 245 0.27 17.92 -3.62
CA ALA A 245 1.06 18.86 -2.83
C ALA A 245 1.44 18.32 -1.43
N GLY A 246 0.81 17.24 -0.96
CA GLY A 246 0.99 16.71 0.40
C GLY A 246 0.21 17.48 1.48
N GLU A 247 -0.87 18.15 1.08
CA GLU A 247 -1.73 18.99 1.94
C GLU A 247 -2.99 18.27 2.41
N SER A 248 -3.49 18.65 3.59
CA SER A 248 -4.59 17.93 4.26
C SER A 248 -5.81 17.68 3.39
N LEU A 249 -6.36 16.46 3.43
CA LEU A 249 -7.53 16.06 2.63
C LEU A 249 -8.85 16.40 3.33
N VAL A 250 -9.90 16.64 2.54
CA VAL A 250 -11.24 16.97 3.03
C VAL A 250 -12.21 15.82 2.75
N ALA A 251 -12.91 15.36 3.79
CA ALA A 251 -14.00 14.42 3.68
C ALA A 251 -15.34 15.16 3.56
N THR A 252 -16.30 14.49 2.93
CA THR A 252 -17.68 14.96 2.78
C THR A 252 -18.65 13.94 3.34
N GLN A 253 -19.94 14.28 3.41
CA GLN A 253 -20.95 13.31 3.81
C GLN A 253 -21.06 12.13 2.82
N GLU A 254 -20.78 12.34 1.53
CA GLU A 254 -20.73 11.27 0.53
C GLU A 254 -19.44 10.43 0.63
N SER A 255 -18.34 11.06 1.05
CA SER A 255 -17.04 10.42 1.24
C SER A 255 -16.50 10.62 2.66
N PRO A 256 -17.14 10.01 3.69
CA PRO A 256 -16.90 10.37 5.09
C PRO A 256 -15.66 9.72 5.69
N THR A 257 -15.08 8.71 5.03
CA THR A 257 -13.96 7.92 5.56
C THR A 257 -12.67 8.20 4.79
N VAL A 258 -11.53 7.99 5.47
CA VAL A 258 -10.20 8.02 4.84
C VAL A 258 -10.18 7.14 3.58
N PHE A 259 -10.71 5.92 3.69
CA PHE A 259 -10.84 4.98 2.59
C PHE A 259 -11.61 5.58 1.40
N SER A 260 -12.83 6.07 1.62
CA SER A 260 -13.66 6.63 0.53
C SER A 260 -13.01 7.84 -0.15
N VAL A 261 -12.27 8.67 0.60
CA VAL A 261 -11.59 9.83 0.02
C VAL A 261 -10.43 9.40 -0.85
N PHE A 262 -9.59 8.46 -0.40
CA PHE A 262 -8.53 7.96 -1.26
C PHE A 262 -9.04 7.14 -2.46
N ILE A 263 -10.22 6.50 -2.36
CA ILE A 263 -10.87 5.91 -3.54
C ILE A 263 -11.17 6.99 -4.57
N LYS A 264 -11.80 8.12 -4.17
CA LYS A 264 -12.04 9.27 -5.07
C LYS A 264 -10.73 9.83 -5.64
N VAL A 265 -9.70 10.02 -4.83
CA VAL A 265 -8.36 10.46 -5.30
C VAL A 265 -7.78 9.48 -6.33
N SER A 266 -7.86 8.18 -6.08
CA SER A 266 -7.37 7.14 -7.01
C SER A 266 -8.10 7.18 -8.36
N GLU A 267 -9.39 7.51 -8.34
CA GLU A 267 -10.22 7.66 -9.53
C GLU A 267 -9.86 8.92 -10.29
N SER A 268 -9.61 10.04 -9.60
CA SER A 268 -9.10 11.28 -10.20
C SER A 268 -7.71 11.10 -10.84
N LEU A 269 -6.78 10.43 -10.15
CA LEU A 269 -5.45 10.13 -10.72
C LEU A 269 -5.57 9.33 -12.03
N LYS A 270 -6.46 8.33 -12.08
CA LYS A 270 -6.74 7.57 -13.30
C LYS A 270 -7.42 8.41 -14.38
N GLN A 271 -8.42 9.20 -14.01
CA GLN A 271 -9.17 10.06 -14.92
C GLN A 271 -8.27 11.07 -15.62
N PHE A 272 -7.34 11.66 -14.87
CA PHE A 272 -6.36 12.60 -15.40
C PHE A 272 -5.09 11.92 -15.93
N GLY A 273 -5.07 10.59 -16.07
CA GLY A 273 -3.99 9.88 -16.75
C GLY A 273 -2.63 9.99 -16.06
N PHE A 274 -2.59 10.08 -14.73
CA PHE A 274 -1.35 10.00 -13.98
C PHE A 274 -0.75 8.59 -14.12
N SER A 275 0.52 8.51 -14.50
CA SER A 275 1.22 7.25 -14.64
C SER A 275 2.73 7.49 -14.74
N ASN A 276 3.52 6.57 -14.21
CA ASN A 276 4.93 6.46 -14.60
C ASN A 276 5.07 5.76 -15.97
N PHE A 277 6.30 5.66 -16.46
CA PHE A 277 6.64 5.16 -17.80
C PHE A 277 6.14 3.72 -18.09
N ASP A 278 6.26 2.82 -17.13
CA ASP A 278 5.85 1.40 -17.26
C ASP A 278 4.41 1.14 -16.78
N GLY A 279 3.72 2.17 -16.26
CA GLY A 279 2.36 2.05 -15.75
C GLY A 279 2.22 1.35 -14.40
N SER A 280 3.33 1.07 -13.72
CA SER A 280 3.31 0.38 -12.42
C SER A 280 2.84 1.25 -11.26
N THR A 281 2.96 2.59 -11.37
CA THR A 281 2.55 3.56 -10.34
C THR A 281 1.83 4.76 -10.95
N PHE A 282 1.41 5.73 -10.14
CA PHE A 282 0.86 7.02 -10.62
C PHE A 282 1.94 8.10 -10.83
N GLY A 283 3.22 7.72 -10.78
CA GLY A 283 4.34 8.66 -10.77
C GLY A 283 4.96 8.84 -9.39
N GLU A 284 6.16 9.41 -9.34
CA GLU A 284 6.96 9.53 -8.12
C GLU A 284 6.29 10.45 -7.08
N VAL A 285 5.74 11.58 -7.52
CA VAL A 285 5.04 12.56 -6.66
C VAL A 285 3.86 11.91 -5.96
N ALA A 286 2.96 11.28 -6.73
CA ALA A 286 1.78 10.61 -6.19
C ALA A 286 2.16 9.45 -5.25
N THR A 287 3.19 8.68 -5.60
CA THR A 287 3.68 7.56 -4.77
C THR A 287 4.24 8.06 -3.45
N SER A 288 5.13 9.05 -3.49
CA SER A 288 5.74 9.66 -2.30
C SER A 288 4.69 10.31 -1.39
N SER A 289 3.73 11.03 -1.97
CA SER A 289 2.63 11.62 -1.21
C SER A 289 1.79 10.56 -0.51
N PHE A 290 1.35 9.52 -1.24
CA PHE A 290 0.55 8.45 -0.63
C PHE A 290 1.31 7.71 0.48
N ASP A 291 2.62 7.47 0.32
CA ASP A 291 3.42 6.84 1.35
C ASP A 291 3.48 7.67 2.64
N LYS A 292 3.54 9.00 2.56
CA LYS A 292 3.42 9.89 3.73
C LYS A 292 2.07 9.73 4.42
N TYR A 293 0.98 9.72 3.65
CA TYR A 293 -0.37 9.50 4.20
C TYR A 293 -0.53 8.13 4.86
N VAL A 294 0.09 7.08 4.30
CA VAL A 294 0.09 5.75 4.91
C VAL A 294 0.73 5.78 6.29
N ASP A 295 1.83 6.53 6.45
CA ASP A 295 2.56 6.65 7.71
C ASP A 295 1.81 7.56 8.70
N GLU A 296 1.37 8.75 8.28
CA GLU A 296 0.70 9.74 9.13
C GLU A 296 -0.68 9.28 9.63
N LEU A 297 -1.47 8.63 8.78
CA LEU A 297 -2.80 8.14 9.14
C LEU A 297 -2.78 6.71 9.70
N GLY A 298 -1.59 6.09 9.77
CA GLY A 298 -1.42 4.72 10.26
C GLY A 298 -2.21 3.69 9.44
N LEU A 299 -2.29 3.87 8.11
CA LEU A 299 -3.08 3.00 7.23
C LEU A 299 -2.56 1.56 7.19
N ALA A 300 -1.25 1.39 7.42
CA ALA A 300 -0.60 0.09 7.49
C ALA A 300 -0.91 -0.67 8.80
N ASP A 301 -1.42 -0.03 9.85
CA ASP A 301 -1.76 -0.74 11.10
C ASP A 301 -3.13 -1.44 10.99
N VAL A 302 -3.09 -2.61 10.36
CA VAL A 302 -4.27 -3.44 10.07
C VAL A 302 -4.41 -4.64 11.03
N ARG A 303 -3.49 -4.80 11.99
CA ARG A 303 -3.37 -6.00 12.83
C ARG A 303 -4.66 -6.32 13.56
N SER A 304 -5.25 -5.32 14.20
CA SER A 304 -6.42 -5.45 15.08
C SER A 304 -7.78 -5.36 14.37
N SER A 305 -7.82 -4.95 13.09
CA SER A 305 -9.09 -4.69 12.40
C SER A 305 -9.21 -5.44 11.08
N ARG A 306 -10.25 -6.27 10.99
CA ARG A 306 -10.64 -7.01 9.78
C ARG A 306 -11.03 -6.06 8.65
N GLU A 307 -11.83 -5.04 8.98
CA GLU A 307 -12.28 -4.03 8.02
C GLU A 307 -11.09 -3.23 7.46
N LYS A 308 -10.19 -2.74 8.33
CA LYS A 308 -8.99 -2.01 7.87
C LYS A 308 -8.09 -2.89 7.00
N THR A 309 -8.01 -4.19 7.29
CA THR A 309 -7.25 -5.12 6.46
C THR A 309 -7.82 -5.20 5.03
N ILE A 310 -9.14 -5.31 4.90
CA ILE A 310 -9.83 -5.34 3.60
C ILE A 310 -9.65 -4.02 2.86
N GLU A 311 -9.86 -2.89 3.56
CA GLU A 311 -9.67 -1.55 3.02
C GLU A 311 -8.24 -1.34 2.52
N ALA A 312 -7.22 -1.75 3.30
CA ALA A 312 -5.83 -1.57 2.95
C ALA A 312 -5.40 -2.40 1.73
N ILE A 313 -5.95 -3.62 1.53
CA ILE A 313 -5.71 -4.37 0.29
C ILE A 313 -6.31 -3.61 -0.90
N ALA A 314 -7.61 -3.29 -0.83
CA ALA A 314 -8.30 -2.62 -1.92
C ALA A 314 -7.64 -1.26 -2.25
N LEU A 315 -7.25 -0.51 -1.21
CA LEU A 315 -6.60 0.77 -1.37
C LEU A 315 -5.17 0.62 -1.93
N GLY A 316 -4.40 -0.36 -1.47
CA GLY A 316 -3.07 -0.67 -2.00
C GLY A 316 -3.11 -0.96 -3.50
N GLU A 317 -4.12 -1.70 -3.98
CA GLU A 317 -4.34 -1.90 -5.42
C GLU A 317 -4.74 -0.61 -6.14
N ARG A 318 -5.72 0.11 -5.60
CA ARG A 318 -6.30 1.30 -6.22
C ARG A 318 -5.28 2.44 -6.36
N MET A 319 -4.43 2.61 -5.35
CA MET A 319 -3.36 3.61 -5.30
C MET A 319 -2.02 3.09 -5.86
N ARG A 320 -1.95 1.83 -6.31
CA ARG A 320 -0.72 1.17 -6.79
C ARG A 320 0.42 1.20 -5.74
N SER A 321 0.08 1.13 -4.46
CA SER A 321 1.04 1.12 -3.35
C SER A 321 1.38 -0.32 -2.94
N ILE A 322 2.60 -0.74 -3.32
CA ILE A 322 3.14 -2.06 -2.96
C ILE A 322 3.35 -2.16 -1.43
N LYS A 323 3.78 -1.08 -0.78
CA LYS A 323 4.01 -1.01 0.67
C LYS A 323 2.74 -1.38 1.44
N LEU A 324 1.64 -0.66 1.17
CA LEU A 324 0.36 -0.91 1.83
C LEU A 324 -0.24 -2.27 1.45
N TYR A 325 -0.18 -2.63 0.16
CA TYR A 325 -0.71 -3.90 -0.32
C TYR A 325 -0.01 -5.09 0.35
N ASN A 326 1.32 -5.10 0.43
CA ASN A 326 2.07 -6.23 0.99
C ASN A 326 1.82 -6.42 2.49
N GLU A 327 1.78 -5.33 3.26
CA GLU A 327 1.46 -5.39 4.69
C GLU A 327 0.06 -5.97 4.89
N ALA A 328 -0.94 -5.40 4.20
CA ALA A 328 -2.33 -5.85 4.32
C ALA A 328 -2.53 -7.29 3.84
N PHE A 329 -1.90 -7.67 2.73
CA PHE A 329 -1.97 -9.02 2.16
C PHE A 329 -1.37 -10.06 3.11
N THR A 330 -0.26 -9.73 3.78
CA THR A 330 0.40 -10.61 4.75
C THR A 330 -0.53 -10.89 5.92
N HIS A 331 -1.11 -9.85 6.53
CA HIS A 331 -2.07 -10.01 7.62
C HIS A 331 -3.33 -10.74 7.16
N ALA A 332 -3.87 -10.38 6.00
CA ALA A 332 -5.07 -11.01 5.46
C ALA A 332 -4.89 -12.51 5.21
N SER A 333 -3.70 -12.94 4.75
CA SER A 333 -3.41 -14.37 4.53
C SER A 333 -3.50 -15.15 5.84
N GLY A 334 -3.11 -14.54 6.97
CA GLY A 334 -3.16 -15.16 8.30
C GLY A 334 -4.54 -15.19 8.95
N LYS A 335 -5.47 -14.30 8.56
CA LYS A 335 -6.84 -14.22 9.11
C LYS A 335 -7.93 -14.36 8.05
N TYR A 336 -7.64 -15.06 6.96
CA TYR A 336 -8.48 -15.13 5.76
C TYR A 336 -9.91 -15.59 6.07
N ASP A 337 -10.07 -16.66 6.85
CA ASP A 337 -11.39 -17.18 7.23
C ASP A 337 -12.21 -16.17 8.03
N GLU A 338 -11.55 -15.39 8.90
CA GLU A 338 -12.22 -14.34 9.67
C GLU A 338 -12.65 -13.17 8.79
N LEU A 339 -11.85 -12.84 7.77
CA LEU A 339 -12.23 -11.83 6.77
C LEU A 339 -13.46 -12.28 5.99
N LEU A 340 -13.52 -13.54 5.56
CA LEU A 340 -14.70 -14.08 4.87
C LEU A 340 -15.94 -14.09 5.79
N LYS A 341 -15.77 -14.53 7.04
CA LYS A 341 -16.85 -14.55 8.04
C LYS A 341 -17.36 -13.15 8.40
N SER A 342 -16.53 -12.12 8.29
CA SER A 342 -16.94 -10.74 8.54
C SER A 342 -18.05 -10.26 7.59
N GLY A 343 -18.19 -10.87 6.41
CA GLY A 343 -19.22 -10.53 5.44
C GLY A 343 -19.14 -9.10 4.90
N SER A 344 -18.00 -8.42 5.05
CA SER A 344 -17.86 -7.02 4.66
C SER A 344 -18.08 -6.84 3.14
N PRO A 345 -18.98 -5.92 2.71
CA PRO A 345 -19.20 -5.67 1.29
C PRO A 345 -17.96 -5.10 0.60
N LYS A 346 -17.04 -4.47 1.36
CA LYS A 346 -15.77 -3.94 0.84
C LYS A 346 -14.83 -5.02 0.34
N PHE A 347 -15.01 -6.28 0.75
CA PHE A 347 -14.23 -7.39 0.22
C PHE A 347 -14.38 -7.52 -1.31
N ARG A 348 -15.53 -7.12 -1.86
CA ARG A 348 -15.77 -7.11 -3.32
C ARG A 348 -14.98 -6.02 -4.07
N LEU A 349 -14.40 -5.07 -3.35
CA LEU A 349 -13.55 -4.01 -3.94
C LEU A 349 -12.13 -4.52 -4.22
N ILE A 350 -11.73 -5.64 -3.62
CA ILE A 350 -10.44 -6.31 -3.90
C ILE A 350 -10.55 -6.96 -5.28
N SER A 351 -9.51 -6.81 -6.10
CA SER A 351 -9.50 -7.40 -7.44
C SER A 351 -9.63 -8.94 -7.39
N PRO A 352 -10.26 -9.56 -8.41
CA PRO A 352 -10.34 -11.02 -8.48
C PRO A 352 -8.97 -11.70 -8.47
N ILE A 353 -7.94 -11.05 -9.03
CA ILE A 353 -6.58 -11.58 -9.05
C ILE A 353 -6.03 -11.66 -7.61
N SER A 354 -6.15 -10.59 -6.85
CA SER A 354 -5.64 -10.54 -5.48
C SER A 354 -6.47 -11.39 -4.53
N ALA A 355 -7.79 -11.45 -4.71
CA ALA A 355 -8.65 -12.35 -3.94
C ALA A 355 -8.26 -13.83 -4.15
N ASN A 356 -7.99 -14.24 -5.39
CA ASN A 356 -7.50 -15.59 -5.70
C ASN A 356 -6.11 -15.86 -5.13
N ARG A 357 -5.18 -14.90 -5.24
CA ARG A 357 -3.84 -15.00 -4.64
C ARG A 357 -3.92 -15.11 -3.13
N LEU A 358 -4.80 -14.34 -2.49
CA LEU A 358 -5.02 -14.33 -1.06
C LEU A 358 -5.54 -15.69 -0.58
N GLY A 359 -6.56 -16.26 -1.25
CA GLY A 359 -7.05 -17.60 -0.93
C GLY A 359 -5.96 -18.67 -1.07
N ARG A 360 -5.13 -18.61 -2.11
CA ARG A 360 -3.98 -19.53 -2.28
C ARG A 360 -2.94 -19.36 -1.18
N ALA A 361 -2.58 -18.13 -0.84
CA ALA A 361 -1.62 -17.83 0.21
C ALA A 361 -2.11 -18.32 1.57
N ALA A 362 -3.41 -18.14 1.87
CA ALA A 362 -4.04 -18.65 3.08
C ALA A 362 -3.98 -20.18 3.16
N MET A 363 -4.36 -20.90 2.09
CA MET A 363 -4.28 -22.37 2.05
C MET A 363 -2.85 -22.89 2.21
N ASP A 364 -1.88 -22.25 1.55
CA ASP A 364 -0.47 -22.64 1.68
C ASP A 364 0.08 -22.36 3.09
N LEU A 365 -0.30 -21.24 3.69
CA LEU A 365 0.04 -20.91 5.07
C LEU A 365 -0.58 -21.90 6.05
N GLU A 366 -1.83 -22.29 5.85
CA GLU A 366 -2.52 -23.32 6.65
C GLU A 366 -1.77 -24.65 6.59
N LYS A 367 -1.43 -25.11 5.37
CA LYS A 367 -0.67 -26.36 5.17
C LYS A 367 0.70 -26.31 5.84
N ARG A 368 1.42 -25.20 5.71
CA ARG A 368 2.72 -25.01 6.38
C ARG A 368 2.58 -24.98 7.89
N THR A 369 1.57 -24.30 8.41
CA THR A 369 1.28 -24.23 9.84
C THR A 369 0.89 -25.60 10.40
N ALA A 370 0.08 -26.38 9.69
CA ALA A 370 -0.29 -27.74 10.08
C ALA A 370 0.94 -28.67 10.12
N SER A 371 1.83 -28.58 9.13
CA SER A 371 3.09 -29.34 9.11
C SER A 371 4.01 -28.98 10.30
N VAL A 372 4.15 -27.70 10.59
CA VAL A 372 4.92 -27.23 11.76
C VAL A 372 4.28 -27.68 13.06
N ARG A 373 2.94 -27.58 13.19
CA ARG A 373 2.21 -28.09 14.35
C ARG A 373 2.48 -29.57 14.56
N HIS A 374 2.31 -30.39 13.52
CA HIS A 374 2.61 -31.83 13.61
C HIS A 374 4.06 -32.11 14.05
N THR A 375 5.02 -31.39 13.48
CA THR A 375 6.45 -31.49 13.84
C THR A 375 6.69 -31.14 15.31
N LEU A 376 6.05 -30.08 15.82
CA LEU A 376 6.20 -29.63 17.21
C LEU A 376 5.43 -30.50 18.21
N GLU A 377 4.31 -31.09 17.81
CA GLU A 377 3.54 -32.01 18.62
C GLU A 377 4.29 -33.32 18.82
N ASP A 378 4.92 -33.83 17.77
CA ASP A 378 5.58 -35.12 17.82
C ASP A 378 7.09 -35.03 18.04
N PHE A 379 7.71 -33.84 17.97
CA PHE A 379 9.16 -33.65 17.89
C PHE A 379 9.81 -34.58 16.85
N ASP A 380 9.10 -34.84 15.75
CA ASP A 380 9.57 -35.69 14.67
C ASP A 380 10.14 -34.83 13.56
N PHE A 381 11.42 -35.03 13.24
CA PHE A 381 12.14 -34.23 12.25
C PHE A 381 12.75 -35.14 11.17
N PRO A 382 11.95 -35.75 10.29
CA PRO A 382 12.45 -36.69 9.28
C PRO A 382 13.51 -36.07 8.36
N GLN A 383 13.46 -34.75 8.17
CA GLN A 383 14.41 -34.02 7.33
C GLN A 383 15.84 -34.05 7.88
N LEU A 384 16.05 -34.15 9.20
CA LEU A 384 17.39 -34.30 9.79
C LEU A 384 18.05 -35.57 9.24
N PHE A 385 17.29 -36.65 9.13
CA PHE A 385 17.76 -37.94 8.64
C PHE A 385 17.52 -38.12 7.14
N SER A 386 17.29 -37.05 6.39
CA SER A 386 17.19 -37.09 4.93
C SER A 386 18.52 -36.64 4.32
N GLY A 387 18.98 -37.33 3.26
CA GLY A 387 20.24 -36.99 2.59
C GLY A 387 21.49 -37.49 3.33
N PHE A 388 22.33 -36.58 3.81
CA PHE A 388 23.67 -36.86 4.34
C PHE A 388 23.68 -37.89 5.48
N LEU A 389 22.80 -37.73 6.48
CA LEU A 389 22.69 -38.65 7.62
C LEU A 389 22.04 -40.00 7.29
N ASN A 390 21.53 -40.17 6.06
CA ASN A 390 21.08 -41.47 5.53
C ASN A 390 22.04 -42.05 4.49
N SER A 391 23.14 -41.35 4.21
CA SER A 391 24.10 -41.78 3.21
C SER A 391 25.00 -42.87 3.77
N LYS A 392 25.13 -43.96 3.01
CA LYS A 392 26.01 -45.09 3.36
C LYS A 392 27.46 -44.90 2.89
N THR A 393 27.72 -43.87 2.09
CA THR A 393 28.98 -43.69 1.35
C THR A 393 29.71 -42.39 1.70
N VAL A 394 29.22 -41.66 2.70
CA VAL A 394 29.80 -40.40 3.16
C VAL A 394 30.97 -40.67 4.11
N ASP A 395 32.08 -39.98 3.90
CA ASP A 395 33.33 -40.22 4.63
C ASP A 395 33.21 -39.96 6.13
N GLU A 396 32.37 -39.02 6.53
CA GLU A 396 32.08 -38.65 7.92
C GLU A 396 31.44 -39.80 8.72
N ARG A 397 30.89 -40.84 8.07
CA ARG A 397 30.44 -42.06 8.74
C ARG A 397 31.59 -42.85 9.38
N LYS A 398 32.84 -42.60 8.94
CA LYS A 398 34.05 -43.16 9.57
C LYS A 398 34.29 -42.56 10.96
N GLU A 399 33.77 -41.37 11.22
CA GLU A 399 33.95 -40.63 12.47
C GLU A 399 32.70 -40.67 13.36
N VAL A 400 31.50 -40.72 12.75
CA VAL A 400 30.21 -40.70 13.45
C VAL A 400 29.33 -41.85 12.98
N ASP A 401 28.86 -42.68 13.92
CA ASP A 401 27.86 -43.69 13.63
C ASP A 401 26.46 -43.05 13.54
N PHE A 402 25.97 -42.88 12.31
CA PHE A 402 24.66 -42.29 12.05
C PHE A 402 23.49 -43.12 12.58
N ASP A 403 23.65 -44.45 12.73
CA ASP A 403 22.62 -45.30 13.32
C ASP A 403 22.52 -45.02 14.83
N VAL A 404 23.67 -44.94 15.52
CA VAL A 404 23.72 -44.55 16.95
C VAL A 404 23.19 -43.14 17.17
N LEU A 405 23.51 -42.19 16.27
CA LEU A 405 22.99 -40.82 16.32
C LEU A 405 21.46 -40.79 16.21
N ARG A 406 20.90 -41.55 15.26
CA ARG A 406 19.44 -41.67 15.08
C ARG A 406 18.78 -42.29 16.30
N ASP A 407 19.35 -43.35 16.85
CA ASP A 407 18.80 -44.02 18.03
C ASP A 407 18.87 -43.12 19.27
N SER A 408 19.97 -42.38 19.43
CA SER A 408 20.13 -41.37 20.50
C SER A 408 19.10 -40.24 20.38
N PHE A 409 18.84 -39.78 19.15
CA PHE A 409 17.80 -38.80 18.88
C PHE A 409 16.41 -39.34 19.24
N LEU A 410 16.05 -40.55 18.82
CA LEU A 410 14.76 -41.17 19.13
C LEU A 410 14.58 -41.42 20.63
N ALA A 411 15.65 -41.80 21.34
CA ALA A 411 15.65 -41.93 22.80
C ALA A 411 15.39 -40.58 23.48
N THR A 412 16.06 -39.52 23.02
CA THR A 412 15.86 -38.14 23.52
C THR A 412 14.44 -37.66 23.28
N ARG A 413 13.91 -37.88 22.06
CA ARG A 413 12.52 -37.58 21.71
C ARG A 413 11.53 -38.26 22.66
N LYS A 414 11.71 -39.57 22.91
CA LYS A 414 10.87 -40.34 23.85
C LYS A 414 10.95 -39.79 25.27
N PHE A 415 12.15 -39.44 25.73
CA PHE A 415 12.36 -38.82 27.03
C PHE A 415 11.63 -37.48 27.15
N VAL A 416 11.80 -36.56 26.20
CA VAL A 416 11.15 -35.23 26.18
C VAL A 416 9.63 -35.37 26.19
N MET A 417 9.08 -36.23 25.33
CA MET A 417 7.64 -36.49 25.28
C MET A 417 7.11 -37.06 26.60
N SER A 418 7.85 -37.98 27.23
CA SER A 418 7.47 -38.56 28.51
C SER A 418 7.52 -37.52 29.63
N TYR A 419 8.58 -36.70 29.67
CA TYR A 419 8.74 -35.62 30.64
C TYR A 419 7.57 -34.62 30.58
N TYR A 420 7.20 -34.15 29.38
CA TYR A 420 6.07 -33.23 29.23
C TYR A 420 4.72 -33.86 29.56
N LYS A 421 4.49 -35.13 29.20
CA LYS A 421 3.28 -35.86 29.60
C LYS A 421 3.18 -36.02 31.11
N ILE A 422 4.28 -36.31 31.80
CA ILE A 422 4.32 -36.40 33.27
C ILE A 422 4.04 -35.03 33.90
N ARG A 423 4.70 -33.97 33.41
CA ARG A 423 4.59 -32.62 33.98
C ARG A 423 3.23 -31.96 33.75
N PHE A 424 2.62 -32.16 32.58
CA PHE A 424 1.39 -31.47 32.17
C PHE A 424 0.16 -32.40 32.07
N GLY A 425 0.31 -33.69 32.38
CA GLY A 425 -0.75 -34.71 32.28
C GLY A 425 -1.05 -35.18 30.84
N SER A 426 -0.87 -34.33 29.84
CA SER A 426 -0.93 -34.68 28.43
C SER A 426 0.03 -33.82 27.60
N TRP A 427 0.44 -34.35 26.45
CA TRP A 427 1.14 -33.58 25.43
C TRP A 427 0.44 -33.74 24.08
N PRO A 428 0.11 -32.63 23.39
CA PRO A 428 0.19 -31.25 23.89
C PRO A 428 -0.67 -31.02 25.15
N PRO A 429 -0.35 -30.04 26.00
CA PRO A 429 -1.19 -29.73 27.16
C PRO A 429 -2.58 -29.32 26.70
N LYS A 430 -3.63 -29.90 27.28
CA LYS A 430 -5.01 -29.53 26.96
C LYS A 430 -5.22 -28.03 27.17
N ALA A 431 -5.89 -27.36 26.23
CA ALA A 431 -6.23 -25.95 26.36
C ALA A 431 -7.12 -25.73 27.60
N SER A 432 -6.76 -24.76 28.43
CA SER A 432 -7.56 -24.38 29.60
C SER A 432 -8.77 -23.56 29.16
N LYS A 433 -9.97 -23.89 29.64
CA LYS A 433 -11.21 -23.13 29.38
C LYS A 433 -11.18 -21.68 29.90
N LYS A 434 -10.18 -21.31 30.70
CA LYS A 434 -10.01 -19.97 31.28
C LYS A 434 -9.17 -19.02 30.42
N ASN A 435 -8.66 -19.45 29.26
CA ASN A 435 -7.88 -18.59 28.37
C ASN A 435 -8.80 -17.90 27.36
N GLU A 436 -8.87 -16.57 27.43
CA GLU A 436 -9.62 -15.68 26.51
C GLU A 436 -8.97 -15.50 25.11
N LEU A 437 -7.90 -16.22 24.79
CA LEU A 437 -7.23 -16.08 23.49
C LEU A 437 -7.92 -16.94 22.43
N GLU A 438 -8.38 -16.29 21.35
CA GLU A 438 -9.02 -16.89 20.17
C GLU A 438 -8.06 -17.78 19.34
N THR A 439 -6.78 -17.91 19.70
CA THR A 439 -5.78 -18.64 18.91
C THR A 439 -5.41 -20.00 19.51
N SER A 440 -5.52 -21.05 18.69
CA SER A 440 -5.01 -22.40 18.98
C SER A 440 -3.48 -22.44 18.81
N GLY A 441 -2.78 -22.11 19.89
CA GLY A 441 -1.32 -22.19 20.02
C GLY A 441 -0.88 -22.99 21.25
N LEU A 442 0.39 -23.41 21.26
CA LEU A 442 1.02 -24.10 22.40
C LEU A 442 0.68 -23.37 23.70
N ASN A 443 0.11 -24.10 24.65
CA ASN A 443 -0.39 -23.57 25.91
C ASN A 443 0.73 -22.81 26.64
N ARG A 444 0.46 -21.61 27.16
CA ARG A 444 1.42 -20.71 27.85
C ARG A 444 2.18 -21.40 28.99
N LEU A 445 1.63 -22.49 29.53
CA LEU A 445 2.30 -23.39 30.49
C LEU A 445 3.69 -23.87 30.02
N THR A 446 3.90 -23.97 28.71
CA THR A 446 5.19 -24.37 28.12
C THR A 446 6.21 -23.22 28.02
N ALA A 447 5.76 -21.97 28.16
CA ALA A 447 6.58 -20.76 28.09
C ALA A 447 6.87 -20.11 29.46
N GLN A 448 6.41 -20.73 30.56
CA GLN A 448 6.68 -20.30 31.94
C GLN A 448 7.87 -21.04 32.56
N VAL A 449 8.96 -21.19 31.79
CA VAL A 449 10.23 -21.75 32.28
C VAL A 449 11.17 -20.62 32.64
#